data_AF-A0A8S2YM12-F1
#
_entry.id   AF-A0A8S2YM12-F1
#
_cell.length_a   1.000
_cell.length_b   1.000
_cell.length_c   1.000
_cell.angle_alpha   90.00
_cell.angle_beta   90.00
_cell.angle_gamma   90.00
#
_symmetry.space_group_name_H-M   'P 1'
#
loop_
_entity.id
_entity.type
_entity.pdbx_description
1 polymer ?
#
loop_
_entity_poly.entity_id
_entity_poly.type
_entity_poly.pdbx_seq_one_letter_code
_entity_poly.pdbx_strand_id
1 'polypeptide(L)' 'DQIPQFHTNYTFDLIENNRIPTIIGQIHAYDNDQGLNGQIAYAIIPESSYFFITANDGTISTNTSFNYEIK' A
#
# COMPACT_ATOMS: atom_id res chain seq x y z
N ASP A 1 -16.05 17.76 6.15
CA ASP A 1 -15.11 17.13 7.08
C ASP A 1 -15.55 15.74 7.44
N GLN A 2 -15.19 14.85 6.54
CA GLN A 2 -15.03 13.44 6.79
C GLN A 2 -13.53 13.18 6.94
N ILE A 3 -13.16 12.11 7.63
CA ILE A 3 -11.77 11.65 7.65
C ILE A 3 -11.63 10.51 6.65
N PRO A 4 -10.49 10.35 5.96
CA PRO A 4 -10.29 9.24 5.04
C PRO A 4 -10.46 7.89 5.76
N GLN A 5 -11.29 7.01 5.20
CA GLN A 5 -11.56 5.70 5.79
C GLN A 5 -11.40 4.55 4.79
N PHE A 6 -10.77 3.47 5.26
CA PHE A 6 -10.80 2.18 4.57
C PHE A 6 -12.09 1.44 4.93
N HIS A 7 -12.77 0.92 3.91
CA HIS A 7 -14.04 0.20 4.09
C HIS A 7 -13.87 -1.32 4.11
N THR A 8 -12.67 -1.82 3.78
CA THR A 8 -12.37 -3.24 3.66
C THR A 8 -10.99 -3.55 4.21
N ASN A 9 -10.81 -4.77 4.70
CA ASN A 9 -9.49 -5.32 4.92
C ASN A 9 -8.87 -5.71 3.57
N TYR A 10 -7.58 -5.44 3.40
CA TYR A 10 -6.84 -5.82 2.20
C TYR A 10 -5.96 -7.02 2.49
N THR A 11 -5.98 -8.00 1.58
CA THR A 11 -5.10 -9.16 1.59
C THR A 11 -4.57 -9.32 0.18
N PHE A 12 -3.25 -9.48 0.06
CA PHE A 12 -2.60 -9.63 -1.22
C PHE A 12 -1.70 -10.86 -1.19
N ASP A 13 -1.65 -11.54 -2.33
CA ASP A 13 -0.72 -12.64 -2.56
C ASP A 13 0.52 -12.11 -3.28
N LEU A 14 1.69 -12.60 -2.89
CA LEU A 14 2.96 -12.25 -3.51
C LEU A 14 3.63 -13.51 -4.06
N ILE A 15 4.02 -13.45 -5.32
CA ILE A 15 4.81 -14.51 -5.95
C ILE A 15 6.24 -14.40 -5.43
N GLU A 16 6.78 -15.53 -4.98
CA GLU A 16 8.18 -15.63 -4.52
C GLU A 16 9.18 -15.39 -5.64
N ASN A 17 10.43 -15.11 -5.27
CA ASN A 17 11.50 -14.73 -6.20
C ASN A 17 11.09 -13.54 -7.08
N ASN A 18 10.25 -12.65 -6.54
CA ASN A 18 9.81 -11.44 -7.21
C ASN A 18 11.02 -10.54 -7.52
N ARG A 19 10.90 -9.78 -8.62
CA ARG A 19 11.81 -8.67 -8.89
C ARG A 19 11.49 -7.51 -7.94
N ILE A 20 12.47 -6.63 -7.75
CA ILE A 20 12.28 -5.40 -6.98
C ILE A 20 12.27 -4.22 -7.96
N PRO A 21 11.25 -3.34 -7.93
CA PRO A 21 9.98 -3.50 -7.21
C PRO A 21 9.00 -4.39 -8.00
N THR A 22 8.15 -5.14 -7.28
CA THR A 22 6.93 -5.76 -7.80
C THR A 22 5.74 -5.10 -7.13
N ILE A 23 4.74 -4.70 -7.93
CA ILE A 23 3.47 -4.20 -7.43
C ILE A 23 2.68 -5.39 -6.87
N ILE A 24 2.29 -5.29 -5.60
CA ILE A 24 1.56 -6.34 -4.87
C ILE A 24 0.06 -6.04 -4.90
N GLY A 25 -0.30 -4.76 -4.88
CA GLY A 25 -1.68 -4.31 -4.99
C GLY A 25 -1.82 -2.82 -4.73
N GLN A 26 -3.06 -2.37 -4.69
CA GLN A 26 -3.42 -0.98 -4.44
C GLN A 26 -4.53 -0.93 -3.38
N ILE A 27 -4.42 0.03 -2.47
CA ILE A 27 -5.45 0.30 -1.46
C ILE A 27 -6.13 1.64 -1.76
N HIS A 28 -7.39 1.74 -1.34
CA HIS A 28 -8.17 2.95 -1.49
C HIS A 28 -8.90 3.28 -0.19
N ALA A 29 -8.65 4.48 0.33
CA ALA A 29 -9.46 5.12 1.35
C ALA A 29 -10.46 6.06 0.68
N TYR A 30 -11.60 6.28 1.32
CA TYR A 30 -12.65 7.14 0.82
C TYR A 30 -12.81 8.35 1.72
N ASP A 31 -12.93 9.51 1.08
CA ASP A 31 -13.26 10.79 1.69
C ASP A 31 -14.18 11.55 0.71
N ASN A 32 -15.33 11.99 1.19
CA ASN A 32 -16.34 12.66 0.35
C ASN A 32 -16.18 14.19 0.34
N ASP A 33 -15.17 14.73 1.01
CA ASP A 33 -14.87 16.15 0.96
C ASP A 33 -14.36 16.59 -0.42
N GLN A 34 -14.57 17.87 -0.74
CA GLN A 34 -14.27 18.45 -2.05
C GLN A 34 -12.98 19.28 -2.01
N GLY A 35 -12.28 19.36 -3.14
CA GLY A 35 -11.07 20.16 -3.28
C GLY A 35 -9.89 19.60 -2.47
N LEU A 36 -9.08 20.49 -1.88
CA LEU A 36 -7.89 20.08 -1.11
C LEU A 36 -8.23 19.18 0.10
N ASN A 37 -9.42 19.33 0.66
CA ASN A 37 -9.84 18.57 1.84
C ASN A 37 -10.15 17.10 1.51
N GLY A 38 -10.35 16.74 0.25
CA GLY A 38 -10.52 15.34 -0.19
C GLY A 38 -9.23 14.69 -0.68
N GLN A 39 -8.07 15.33 -0.54
CA GLN A 39 -6.79 14.74 -0.94
C GLN A 39 -6.33 13.72 0.09
N ILE A 40 -6.10 12.50 -0.38
CA ILE A 40 -5.66 11.38 0.45
C ILE A 40 -4.18 11.10 0.20
N ALA A 41 -3.43 10.93 1.28
CA ALA A 41 -2.05 10.48 1.25
C ALA A 41 -1.90 9.18 2.06
N TYR A 42 -1.17 8.22 1.51
CA TYR A 42 -0.97 6.91 2.12
C TYR A 42 0.44 6.74 2.70
N ALA A 43 0.55 6.02 3.83
CA ALA A 43 1.81 5.66 4.46
C ALA A 43 1.70 4.30 5.17
N ILE A 44 2.80 3.54 5.24
CA ILE A 44 2.90 2.30 6.03
C ILE A 44 3.52 2.68 7.39
N ILE A 45 2.84 2.31 8.48
CA ILE A 45 3.25 2.64 9.85
C ILE A 45 3.26 1.36 10.71
N PRO A 46 4.39 1.02 11.37
CA PRO A 46 5.70 1.64 11.19
C PRO A 46 6.23 1.44 9.77
N GLU A 47 7.18 2.27 9.34
CA GLU A 47 7.82 2.11 8.04
C GLU A 47 8.37 0.68 7.89
N SER A 48 8.11 0.08 6.74
CA SER A 48 8.54 -1.29 6.45
C SER A 48 9.83 -1.28 5.63
N SER A 49 10.79 -2.12 6.00
CA SER A 49 11.97 -2.38 5.16
C SER A 49 11.65 -3.23 3.94
N TYR A 50 10.51 -3.94 3.97
CA TYR A 50 10.13 -4.96 3.00
C TYR A 50 9.16 -4.43 1.93
N PHE A 51 8.37 -3.42 2.27
CA PHE A 51 7.32 -2.86 1.42
C PHE A 51 7.32 -1.34 1.48
N PHE A 52 6.97 -0.70 0.38
CA PHE A 52 6.68 0.73 0.34
C PHE A 52 5.32 0.99 -0.30
N ILE A 53 4.73 2.14 0.03
CA ILE A 53 3.47 2.60 -0.54
C ILE A 53 3.66 3.93 -1.25
N THR A 54 3.08 4.05 -2.44
CA THR A 54 3.03 5.29 -3.19
C THR A 54 1.96 6.19 -2.59
N ALA A 55 2.37 7.32 -2.02
CA ALA A 55 1.51 8.16 -1.19
C ALA A 55 0.29 8.73 -1.94
N ASN A 56 0.38 8.94 -3.25
CA ASN A 56 -0.65 9.59 -4.06
C ASN A 56 -1.73 8.64 -4.59
N ASP A 57 -1.47 7.34 -4.67
CA ASP A 57 -2.41 6.38 -5.27
C ASP A 57 -2.62 5.10 -4.43
N GLY A 58 -1.89 4.94 -3.33
CA GLY A 58 -2.02 3.78 -2.45
C GLY A 58 -1.43 2.49 -3.03
N THR A 59 -0.60 2.56 -4.07
CA THR A 59 0.06 1.38 -4.65
C THR A 59 1.12 0.84 -3.69
N ILE A 60 0.99 -0.43 -3.28
CA ILE A 60 1.94 -1.14 -2.43
C ILE A 60 2.88 -1.97 -3.31
N SER A 61 4.18 -1.81 -3.09
CA SER A 61 5.23 -2.51 -3.83
C SER A 61 6.29 -3.10 -2.92
N THR A 62 6.97 -4.14 -3.39
CA THR A 62 8.06 -4.79 -2.67
C THR A 62 9.34 -3.95 -2.70
N ASN A 63 10.03 -3.85 -1.57
CA ASN A 63 11.40 -3.32 -1.47
C ASN A 63 12.46 -4.42 -1.37
N THR A 64 12.04 -5.68 -1.21
CA THR A 64 12.91 -6.87 -1.22
C THR A 64 12.33 -7.96 -2.13
N SER A 65 13.16 -8.94 -2.47
CA SER A 65 12.67 -10.22 -2.99
C SER A 65 12.31 -11.13 -1.81
N PHE A 66 11.22 -11.87 -1.94
CA PHE A 66 10.74 -12.80 -0.92
C PHE A 66 10.96 -14.23 -1.37
N ASN A 67 11.45 -15.06 -0.46
CA ASN A 67 11.64 -16.48 -0.68
C ASN A 67 11.44 -17.23 0.64
N TYR A 68 10.29 -17.90 0.79
CA TYR A 68 9.92 -18.64 1.99
C TYR A 68 10.81 -19.86 2.24
N GLU A 69 11.37 -20.44 1.18
CA GLU A 69 12.16 -21.67 1.24
C GLU A 69 13.60 -21.44 1.71
N ILE A 70 14.07 -20.19 1.79
CA ILE A 70 15.41 -19.85 2.30
C ILE A 70 15.25 -19.28 3.72
N LYS A 71 15.50 -20.12 4.72
CA LYS A 71 15.60 -19.74 6.15
C LYS A 71 16.95 -19.13 6.50
#